data_AF-A0A951NEY0-F1
#
_entry.id   AF-A0A951NEY0-F1
#
_cell.length_a   1.000
_cell.length_b   1.000
_cell.length_c   1.000
_cell.angle_alpha   90.00
_cell.angle_beta   90.00
_cell.angle_gamma   90.00
#
_symmetry.space_group_name_H-M   'P 1'
#
loop_
_entity.id
_entity.type
_entity.pdbx_description
1 polymer ?
#
loop_
_entity_poly.entity_id
_entity_poly.type
_entity_poly.pdbx_seq_one_letter_code
_entity_poly.pdbx_strand_id
1 'polypeptide(L)'
;MRIDSAVTSISWIPSEAVAGLTKMPFAGGIAHYDDPPPDVVGGEQELTSLRDADRFRFANRLQGWIEVDEGPIIGYGQDGWGLLGSTTMTPGL
;
A
#
# COMPACT_ATOMS: atom_id res chain seq x y z
N MET A 1 -22.49 10.70 -18.92
CA MET A 1 -21.82 9.42 -18.56
C MET A 1 -20.64 9.71 -17.65
N ARG A 2 -20.49 8.97 -16.54
CA ARG A 2 -19.33 9.09 -15.64
C ARG A 2 -18.32 7.98 -15.94
N ILE A 3 -17.04 8.35 -16.05
CA ILE A 3 -15.91 7.42 -16.19
C ILE A 3 -15.00 7.65 -15.00
N ASP A 4 -14.72 6.60 -14.24
CA ASP A 4 -13.78 6.63 -13.11
C ASP A 4 -12.62 5.65 -13.33
N SER A 5 -11.49 5.98 -12.71
CA SER A 5 -10.31 5.13 -12.71
C SER A 5 -9.52 5.36 -11.42
N ALA A 6 -8.76 4.35 -10.99
CA ALA A 6 -7.96 4.43 -9.79
C ALA A 6 -6.60 3.76 -9.96
N VAL A 7 -5.62 4.25 -9.20
CA VAL A 7 -4.29 3.67 -9.09
C VAL A 7 -3.97 3.45 -7.61
N THR A 8 -3.24 2.37 -7.33
CA THR A 8 -2.76 2.05 -5.99
C THR A 8 -1.24 2.12 -5.98
N SER A 9 -0.69 2.82 -4.99
CA SER A 9 0.74 2.85 -4.70
C SER A 9 1.00 2.21 -3.33
N ILE A 10 1.98 1.32 -3.26
CA ILE A 10 2.39 0.63 -2.02
C ILE A 10 3.87 0.89 -1.78
N SER A 11 4.21 1.23 -0.54
CA SER A 11 5.59 1.35 -0.06
C SER A 11 5.89 0.23 0.93
N TRP A 12 6.99 -0.49 0.73
CA TRP A 12 7.48 -1.54 1.62
C TRP A 12 8.99 -1.41 1.79
N ILE A 13 9.55 -2.05 2.83
CA ILE A 13 11.00 -2.07 3.06
C ILE A 13 11.54 -3.44 2.60
N PRO A 14 12.26 -3.51 1.47
CA PRO A 14 12.86 -4.76 1.04
C PRO A 14 14.01 -5.16 1.97
N SER A 15 14.27 -6.46 2.05
CA SER A 15 15.31 -7.01 2.95
C SER A 15 16.72 -6.49 2.66
N GLU A 16 16.95 -6.14 1.40
CA GLU A 16 18.19 -5.62 0.85
C GLU A 16 18.43 -4.16 1.24
N ALA A 17 17.38 -3.42 1.63
CA ALA A 17 17.51 -2.03 2.06
C ALA A 17 18.08 -1.88 3.49
N VAL A 18 18.12 -2.96 4.27
CA VAL A 18 18.75 -2.99 5.60
C VAL A 18 20.17 -3.54 5.44
N ALA A 19 21.20 -2.85 5.96
CA ALA A 19 22.60 -3.26 5.81
C ALA A 19 23.40 -3.09 7.11
N GLY A 20 24.42 -3.93 7.30
CA GLY A 20 25.34 -3.84 8.45
C GLY A 20 24.68 -4.26 9.78
N LEU A 21 25.09 -3.62 10.88
CA LEU A 21 24.66 -3.98 12.25
C LEU A 21 23.15 -3.86 12.47
N THR A 22 22.42 -3.10 11.65
CA THR A 22 20.96 -2.98 11.71
C THR A 22 20.22 -4.20 11.17
N LYS A 23 20.91 -5.19 10.57
CA LYS A 23 20.34 -6.52 10.26
C LYS A 23 20.19 -7.42 11.48
N MET A 24 20.90 -7.15 12.58
CA MET A 24 20.94 -8.05 13.75
C MET A 24 19.55 -8.36 14.34
N PRO A 25 18.61 -7.41 14.45
CA PRO A 25 17.24 -7.71 14.89
C PRO A 25 16.48 -8.65 13.95
N PHE A 26 16.74 -8.60 12.64
CA PHE A 26 16.10 -9.47 11.64
C PHE A 26 16.71 -10.88 11.63
N ALA A 27 18.04 -10.97 11.78
CA ALA A 27 18.75 -12.26 11.88
C ALA A 27 18.40 -13.02 13.17
N GLY A 28 18.06 -12.30 14.24
CA GLY A 28 17.62 -12.86 15.53
C GLY A 28 16.12 -13.14 15.63
N GLY A 29 15.33 -12.90 14.59
CA GLY A 29 13.86 -13.12 14.59
C GLY A 29 13.05 -12.10 15.38
N ILE A 30 13.66 -11.00 15.82
CA ILE A 30 13.02 -9.91 16.59
C ILE A 30 12.26 -8.96 15.65
N ALA A 31 12.73 -8.82 14.40
CA ALA A 31 12.08 -8.06 13.34
C ALA A 31 11.86 -8.94 12.10
N HIS A 32 10.89 -8.58 11.27
CA HIS A 32 10.54 -9.28 10.03
C HIS A 32 10.76 -8.35 8.84
N TYR A 33 11.25 -8.89 7.73
CA TYR A 33 11.25 -8.16 6.45
C TYR A 33 9.84 -8.16 5.87
N ASP A 34 9.53 -7.16 5.04
CA ASP A 34 8.29 -7.17 4.28
C ASP A 34 8.48 -8.06 3.07
N ASP A 35 7.68 -9.11 2.94
CA ASP A 35 7.56 -9.80 1.67
C ASP A 35 7.06 -8.80 0.61
N PRO A 36 7.63 -8.81 -0.61
CA PRO A 36 7.26 -7.86 -1.66
C PRO A 36 5.74 -7.89 -1.89
N PRO A 37 5.10 -6.72 -2.11
CA PRO A 37 3.67 -6.69 -2.38
C PRO A 37 3.34 -7.48 -3.65
N PRO A 38 2.12 -8.00 -3.77
CA PRO A 38 1.70 -8.71 -4.97
C PRO A 38 1.70 -7.78 -6.20
N ASP A 39 1.94 -8.35 -7.38
CA ASP A 39 1.96 -7.62 -8.65
C ASP A 39 0.61 -6.96 -8.99
N VAL A 40 -0.49 -7.51 -8.45
CA VAL A 40 -1.85 -7.01 -8.60
C VAL A 40 -2.50 -6.95 -7.23
N VAL A 41 -3.20 -5.84 -6.95
CA VAL A 41 -3.94 -5.62 -5.70
C VAL A 41 -5.41 -5.34 -6.04
N GLY A 42 -6.28 -6.26 -5.66
CA GLY A 42 -7.70 -6.37 -6.03
C GLY A 42 -8.66 -5.43 -5.31
N GLY A 43 -8.17 -4.45 -4.56
CA GLY A 43 -9.00 -3.37 -3.98
C GLY A 43 -8.82 -3.19 -2.47
N GLU A 44 -9.78 -2.51 -1.84
CA GLU A 44 -9.69 -2.07 -0.43
C GLU A 44 -9.56 -3.22 0.56
N GLN A 45 -10.29 -4.32 0.33
CA GLN A 45 -10.32 -5.46 1.23
C GLN A 45 -8.99 -6.23 1.22
N GLU A 46 -8.35 -6.31 0.04
CA GLU A 46 -7.02 -6.89 -0.09
C GLU A 46 -5.94 -5.97 0.50
N LEU A 47 -6.05 -4.65 0.29
CA LEU A 47 -5.15 -3.68 0.94
C LEU A 47 -5.24 -3.73 2.46
N THR A 48 -6.44 -3.92 3.02
CA THR A 48 -6.65 -4.09 4.46
C THR A 48 -6.01 -5.39 4.94
N SER A 49 -6.17 -6.49 4.20
CA SER A 49 -5.56 -7.78 4.55
C SER A 49 -4.02 -7.72 4.49
N LEU A 50 -3.45 -7.03 3.51
CA LEU A 50 -2.02 -6.79 3.41
C LEU A 50 -1.52 -5.91 4.57
N ARG A 51 -2.29 -4.88 4.96
CA ARG A 51 -1.97 -4.05 6.13
C ARG A 51 -1.88 -4.91 7.39
N ASP A 52 -2.93 -5.69 7.67
CA ASP A 52 -3.05 -6.47 8.90
C ASP A 52 -2.00 -7.60 8.99
N ALA A 53 -1.38 -7.95 7.87
CA ALA A 53 -0.25 -8.87 7.77
C ALA A 53 1.13 -8.17 7.74
N ASP A 54 1.20 -6.88 8.11
CA ASP A 54 2.41 -6.04 8.15
C ASP A 54 3.18 -5.97 6.80
N ARG A 55 2.48 -6.10 5.66
CA ARG A 55 3.09 -6.25 4.32
C ARG A 55 3.55 -4.95 3.65
N PHE A 56 3.28 -3.80 4.26
CA PHE A 56 3.69 -2.51 3.74
C PHE A 56 3.84 -1.47 4.85
N ARG A 57 4.52 -0.36 4.55
CA ARG A 57 4.64 0.82 5.42
C ARG A 57 3.48 1.79 5.25
N PHE A 58 3.04 1.98 4.02
CA PHE A 58 1.81 2.66 3.69
C PHE A 58 1.32 2.26 2.29
N ALA A 59 0.02 2.43 2.06
CA ALA A 59 -0.60 2.31 0.75
C ALA A 59 -1.49 3.52 0.47
N ASN A 60 -1.46 4.02 -0.76
CA ASN A 60 -2.33 5.11 -1.22
C ASN A 60 -3.17 4.63 -2.39
N ARG A 61 -4.48 4.86 -2.32
CA ARG A 61 -5.40 4.69 -3.44
C ARG A 61 -5.82 6.06 -3.92
N LEU A 62 -5.46 6.38 -5.15
CA LEU A 62 -5.84 7.62 -5.82
C LEU A 62 -6.92 7.31 -6.85
N GLN A 63 -7.99 8.09 -6.85
CA GLN A 63 -9.10 7.92 -7.78
C GLN A 63 -9.36 9.24 -8.51
N GLY A 64 -9.61 9.14 -9.82
CA GLY A 64 -10.01 10.25 -10.66
C GLY A 64 -11.28 9.90 -11.42
N TRP A 65 -12.04 10.92 -11.79
CA TRP A 65 -13.23 10.73 -12.61
C TRP A 65 -13.46 11.92 -13.55
N ILE A 66 -14.15 11.64 -14.65
CA ILE A 66 -14.69 12.62 -15.58
C ILE A 66 -16.16 12.36 -15.84
N GLU A 67 -16.90 13.41 -16.16
CA GLU A 67 -18.27 13.36 -16.66
C GLU A 67 -18.28 13.83 -18.11
N VAL A 68 -18.81 12.98 -18.99
CA VAL A 68 -18.89 13.22 -20.43
C VAL A 68 -20.37 13.34 -20.82
N ASP A 69 -20.72 14.40 -21.52
CA ASP A 69 -22.07 14.60 -22.07
C ASP A 69 -21.97 14.89 -23.57
N GLU A 70 -22.59 14.06 -24.40
CA GLU A 70 -22.56 14.16 -25.86
C GLU A 70 -21.17 14.33 -26.53
N GLY A 71 -20.09 13.93 -25.86
CA GLY A 71 -18.72 14.03 -26.37
C GLY A 71 -17.77 14.86 -25.49
N PRO A 72 -18.08 16.12 -25.13
CA PRO A 72 -17.24 16.90 -24.24
C PRO A 72 -17.22 16.39 -22.79
N ILE A 73 -16.09 16.65 -22.13
CA ILE A 73 -15.98 16.53 -20.67
C ILE A 73 -16.64 17.76 -20.04
N ILE A 74 -17.70 17.54 -19.26
CA ILE A 74 -18.47 18.57 -18.57
C ILE A 74 -18.14 18.68 -17.08
N GLY A 75 -17.43 17.69 -16.54
CA GLY A 75 -17.06 17.65 -15.13
C GLY A 75 -15.86 16.76 -14.90
N TYR A 76 -15.15 17.02 -13.81
CA TYR A 76 -14.03 16.20 -13.37
C TYR A 76 -13.83 16.36 -11.87
N GLY A 77 -13.15 15.39 -11.28
CA GLY A 77 -12.74 15.46 -9.89
C GLY A 77 -11.80 14.33 -9.51
N GLN A 78 -11.40 14.37 -8.25
CA GLN A 78 -10.51 13.39 -7.64
C GLN A 78 -11.06 12.99 -6.28
N ASP A 79 -10.71 11.78 -5.88
CA ASP A 79 -10.96 11.21 -4.56
C ASP A 79 -9.79 10.27 -4.22
N GLY A 80 -9.80 9.71 -3.03
CA GLY A 80 -8.80 8.74 -2.63
C GLY A 80 -8.61 8.66 -1.13
N TRP A 81 -7.78 7.72 -0.72
CA TRP A 81 -7.50 7.46 0.67
C TRP A 81 -6.13 6.81 0.85
N GLY A 82 -5.65 6.84 2.09
CA GLY A 82 -4.39 6.22 2.49
C GLY A 82 -4.58 5.27 3.67
N LEU A 83 -3.77 4.23 3.70
CA LEU A 83 -3.61 3.31 4.83
C LEU A 83 -2.18 3.36 5.30
N LEU A 84 -1.98 3.60 6.60
CA LEU A 84 -0.70 3.34 7.26
C LEU A 84 -0.62 1.84 7.55
N GLY A 85 0.58 1.27 7.39
CA GLY A 85 0.88 -0.10 7.82
C GLY A 85 0.68 -0.27 9.32
N SER A 86 0.34 -1.48 9.77
CA SER A 86 0.55 -1.82 11.17
C SER A 86 2.03 -2.04 11.43
N THR A 87 2.46 -1.70 12.65
CA THR A 87 3.80 -2.06 13.14
C THR A 87 3.58 -2.98 14.32
N THR A 88 3.50 -4.28 14.05
CA THR A 88 3.47 -5.28 15.11
C THR A 88 4.90 -5.53 15.59
N MET A 89 5.14 -5.31 16.88
CA MET A 89 6.39 -5.73 17.53
C MET A 89 6.06 -6.87 18.48
N THR A 90 6.79 -7.98 18.38
CA THR A 90 6.69 -9.05 19.37
C THR A 90 7.57 -8.67 20.56
N PRO A 91 7.06 -8.63 21.81
CA PRO A 91 7.90 -8.41 22.98
C PRO A 91 8.96 -9.51 23.06
N GLY A 92 10.24 -9.13 23.08
CA GLY A 92 11.33 -10.07 23.30
C GLY A 92 11.28 -10.62 24.73
N LEU A 93 11.48 -11.93 24.88
CA LEU A 93 11.84 -12.58 26.14
C LEU A 93 13.35 -12.41 26.39
#